data_AF-A0A9P8PQ38-F1
#
_entry.id   AF-A0A9P8PQ38-F1
#
_cell.length_a   1.000
_cell.length_b   1.000
_cell.length_c   1.000
_cell.angle_alpha   90.00
_cell.angle_beta   90.00
_cell.angle_gamma   90.00
#
_symmetry.space_group_name_H-M   'P 1'
#
loop_
_entity.id
_entity.type
_entity.pdbx_description
1 polymer ?
#
loop_
_entity_poly.entity_id
_entity_poly.type
_entity_poly.pdbx_seq_one_letter_code
_entity_poly.pdbx_strand_id
1 'polypeptide(L)'
;MGLPSDTTVIFSNFPNDWIVGIDLQFFNSSHLLRGIKLIPDGIHVVHFAQDSNSIRSGFYFEAKENEVIILYWNEKDEKMYITEELGELNVSKELSKLPQSYPYMIQYPEDQSWEKLTNSINIGQVNYILPHKKRIDSVITSIDENNLLLDALQKSAQNRNLSKDPIIDSIIDQTNEEIKYTLIDFNKSIRPNSTPEQKTRDALDKTWFLNHTLITSYNSIEILLLSEFQQSFLNMVIFANYSSSIQWLKFLKIFFNCKDILNEKPDFFNSWIDIINLQFEKIPEDYFNDFIEEEFIKKSIGEFDYTVKELNIHRLVKKTMYMKSIIESRFGIIIQGIDDEEDEEGPVIVEL
;
A
#
# COMPACT_ATOMS: atom_id res chain seq x y z
N MET A 1 -14.48 -25.70 -26.45
CA MET A 1 -14.98 -24.33 -26.18
C MET A 1 -13.77 -23.44 -26.08
N GLY A 2 -13.77 -22.29 -26.76
CA GLY A 2 -12.66 -21.34 -26.66
C GLY A 2 -12.63 -20.71 -25.26
N LEU A 3 -11.42 -20.50 -24.74
CA LEU A 3 -11.22 -19.63 -23.59
C LEU A 3 -11.60 -18.18 -23.99
N PRO A 4 -12.02 -17.34 -23.02
CA PRO A 4 -12.27 -15.93 -23.30
C PRO A 4 -10.99 -15.25 -23.80
N SER A 5 -11.12 -14.20 -24.61
CA SER A 5 -9.97 -13.44 -25.14
C SER A 5 -9.13 -12.87 -24.01
N ASP A 6 -9.81 -12.25 -23.05
CA ASP A 6 -9.20 -11.57 -21.90
C ASP A 6 -9.55 -12.28 -20.60
N THR A 7 -8.86 -11.92 -19.52
CA THR A 7 -9.08 -12.55 -18.23
C THR A 7 -10.55 -12.43 -17.80
N THR A 8 -11.09 -13.52 -17.26
CA THR A 8 -12.45 -13.58 -16.73
C THR A 8 -12.45 -14.17 -15.32
N VAL A 9 -13.11 -13.48 -14.40
CA VAL A 9 -13.31 -13.92 -13.02
C VAL A 9 -14.74 -14.45 -12.86
N ILE A 10 -14.90 -15.72 -12.52
CA ILE A 10 -16.18 -16.39 -12.28
C ILE A 10 -16.52 -16.31 -10.79
N PHE A 11 -17.76 -15.93 -10.48
CA PHE A 11 -18.32 -16.02 -9.13
C PHE A 11 -19.19 -17.28 -9.02
N SER A 12 -18.72 -18.25 -8.23
CA SER A 12 -19.38 -19.54 -8.02
C SER A 12 -19.82 -19.70 -6.57
N ASN A 13 -21.09 -20.06 -6.41
CA ASN A 13 -21.77 -20.13 -5.11
C ASN A 13 -21.65 -18.86 -4.24
N PHE A 14 -21.34 -17.72 -4.85
CA PHE A 14 -21.06 -16.48 -4.14
C PHE A 14 -22.31 -16.00 -3.38
N PRO A 15 -22.18 -15.57 -2.11
CA PRO A 15 -23.32 -15.12 -1.32
C PRO A 15 -24.03 -13.91 -1.94
N ASN A 16 -25.34 -13.78 -1.74
CA ASN A 16 -26.09 -12.60 -2.16
C ASN A 16 -25.89 -11.45 -1.17
N ASP A 17 -26.09 -10.23 -1.66
CA ASP A 17 -26.07 -9.00 -0.86
C ASP A 17 -24.72 -8.73 -0.15
N TRP A 18 -23.66 -9.35 -0.66
CA TRP A 18 -22.27 -9.08 -0.27
C TRP A 18 -21.69 -8.00 -1.17
N ILE A 19 -20.64 -7.35 -0.70
CA ILE A 19 -19.82 -6.49 -1.53
C ILE A 19 -18.81 -7.37 -2.27
N VAL A 20 -18.70 -7.16 -3.58
CA VAL A 20 -17.64 -7.72 -4.41
C VAL A 20 -17.07 -6.59 -5.26
N GLY A 21 -15.76 -6.59 -5.49
CA GLY A 21 -15.12 -5.56 -6.26
C GLY A 21 -13.93 -6.06 -7.05
N ILE A 22 -13.56 -5.26 -8.04
CA ILE A 22 -12.31 -5.40 -8.77
C ILE A 22 -11.63 -4.04 -8.74
N ASP A 23 -10.37 -4.04 -8.33
CA ASP A 23 -9.54 -2.85 -8.23
C ASP A 23 -10.19 -1.78 -7.33
N LEU A 24 -10.42 -0.57 -7.82
CA LEU A 24 -11.08 0.49 -7.04
C LEU A 24 -12.62 0.46 -7.14
N GLN A 25 -13.20 -0.52 -7.82
CA GLN A 25 -14.62 -0.58 -8.14
C GLN A 25 -15.35 -1.60 -7.25
N PHE A 26 -16.53 -1.21 -6.76
CA PHE A 26 -17.33 -2.00 -5.83
C PHE A 26 -18.73 -2.24 -6.39
N PHE A 27 -19.25 -3.44 -6.16
CA PHE A 27 -20.56 -3.92 -6.61
C PHE A 27 -21.26 -4.67 -5.49
N ASN A 28 -22.59 -4.66 -5.51
CA ASN A 28 -23.37 -5.59 -4.70
C ASN A 28 -23.55 -6.90 -5.47
N SER A 29 -23.22 -8.01 -4.83
CA SER A 29 -23.49 -9.32 -5.36
C SER A 29 -24.99 -9.58 -5.39
N SER A 30 -25.42 -10.38 -6.36
CA SER A 30 -26.81 -10.82 -6.48
C SER A 30 -26.86 -12.21 -7.06
N HIS A 31 -28.03 -12.85 -6.97
CA HIS A 31 -28.25 -14.18 -7.52
C HIS A 31 -28.05 -14.26 -9.04
N LEU A 32 -28.07 -13.10 -9.72
CA LEU A 32 -27.81 -12.99 -11.14
C LEU A 32 -26.33 -12.76 -11.45
N LEU A 33 -25.57 -12.07 -10.61
CA LEU A 33 -24.18 -11.73 -10.91
C LEU A 33 -23.30 -12.99 -10.94
N ARG A 34 -22.71 -13.31 -12.10
CA ARG A 34 -21.89 -14.52 -12.28
C ARG A 34 -20.39 -14.28 -12.43
N GLY A 35 -19.94 -13.03 -12.38
CA GLY A 35 -18.52 -12.72 -12.51
C GLY A 35 -18.24 -11.40 -13.23
N ILE A 36 -16.95 -11.20 -13.53
CA ILE A 36 -16.40 -10.04 -14.22
C ILE A 36 -15.61 -10.55 -15.44
N LYS A 37 -15.84 -9.98 -16.61
CA LYS A 37 -15.21 -10.37 -17.89
C LYS A 37 -14.51 -9.20 -18.54
N LEU A 38 -13.64 -9.51 -19.51
CA LEU A 38 -12.89 -8.52 -20.28
C LEU A 38 -11.93 -7.71 -19.41
N ILE A 39 -11.28 -8.38 -18.45
CA ILE A 39 -10.28 -7.76 -17.58
C ILE A 39 -8.99 -7.64 -18.39
N PRO A 40 -8.45 -6.41 -18.57
CA PRO A 40 -7.27 -6.19 -19.39
C PRO A 40 -6.02 -6.82 -18.77
N ASP A 41 -4.98 -7.00 -19.58
CA ASP A 41 -3.70 -7.52 -19.11
C ASP A 41 -3.06 -6.61 -18.05
N GLY A 42 -2.51 -7.20 -17.00
CA GLY A 42 -1.82 -6.46 -15.93
C GLY A 42 -2.15 -6.94 -14.52
N ILE A 43 -1.73 -6.17 -13.51
CA ILE A 43 -2.02 -6.50 -12.11
C ILE A 43 -3.42 -6.02 -11.75
N HIS A 44 -4.20 -6.93 -11.18
CA HIS A 44 -5.55 -6.67 -10.69
C HIS A 44 -5.75 -7.27 -9.31
N VAL A 45 -6.76 -6.79 -8.61
CA VAL A 45 -7.16 -7.31 -7.31
C VAL A 45 -8.67 -7.47 -7.28
N VAL A 46 -9.11 -8.68 -6.95
CA VAL A 46 -10.53 -8.93 -6.68
C VAL A 46 -10.72 -9.04 -5.18
N HIS A 47 -11.75 -8.37 -4.68
CA HIS A 47 -12.02 -8.24 -3.26
C HIS A 47 -13.50 -8.43 -2.96
N PHE A 48 -13.81 -8.77 -1.72
CA PHE A 48 -15.15 -9.06 -1.26
C PHE A 48 -15.27 -8.82 0.24
N ALA A 49 -16.49 -8.53 0.68
CA ALA A 49 -16.85 -8.35 2.08
C ALA A 49 -18.33 -8.67 2.26
N GLN A 50 -18.75 -9.04 3.46
CA GLN A 50 -20.18 -9.28 3.74
C GLN A 50 -21.00 -7.98 3.64
N ASP A 51 -20.47 -6.88 4.15
CA ASP A 51 -21.04 -5.54 4.04
C ASP A 51 -19.94 -4.47 4.13
N SER A 52 -20.32 -3.19 4.18
CA SER A 52 -19.38 -2.05 4.19
C SER A 52 -18.50 -1.99 5.44
N ASN A 53 -18.96 -2.59 6.54
CA ASN A 53 -18.32 -2.52 7.86
C ASN A 53 -17.61 -3.82 8.24
N SER A 54 -17.72 -4.84 7.39
CA SER A 54 -17.11 -6.14 7.57
C SER A 54 -15.64 -6.13 7.15
N ILE A 55 -14.91 -7.13 7.62
CA ILE A 55 -13.56 -7.42 7.12
C ILE A 55 -13.65 -7.63 5.61
N ARG A 56 -12.83 -6.86 4.89
CA ARG A 56 -12.65 -7.01 3.46
C ARG A 56 -11.53 -8.00 3.24
N SER A 57 -11.72 -8.91 2.29
CA SER A 57 -10.69 -9.86 1.89
C SER A 57 -10.57 -9.89 0.38
N GLY A 58 -9.41 -10.25 -0.12
CA GLY A 58 -9.18 -10.31 -1.54
C GLY A 58 -7.87 -10.98 -1.87
N PHE A 59 -7.57 -11.00 -3.16
CA PHE A 59 -6.29 -11.48 -3.65
C PHE A 59 -5.93 -10.78 -4.94
N TYR A 60 -4.62 -10.60 -5.11
CA TYR A 60 -4.05 -10.09 -6.34
C TYR A 60 -3.87 -11.21 -7.35
N PHE A 61 -3.98 -10.86 -8.62
CA PHE A 61 -3.64 -11.71 -9.74
C PHE A 61 -3.03 -10.89 -10.87
N GLU A 62 -2.36 -11.56 -11.80
CA GLU A 62 -1.84 -10.95 -13.01
C GLU A 62 -2.73 -11.45 -14.16
N ALA A 63 -3.61 -10.59 -14.66
CA ALA A 63 -4.48 -10.87 -15.78
C ALA A 63 -3.66 -11.07 -17.07
N LYS A 64 -4.00 -12.12 -17.81
CA LYS A 64 -3.42 -12.48 -19.11
C LYS A 64 -4.50 -12.99 -20.05
N GLU A 65 -4.22 -12.94 -21.35
CA GLU A 65 -5.08 -13.56 -22.35
C GLU A 65 -5.41 -15.03 -22.00
N ASN A 66 -6.65 -15.43 -22.24
CA ASN A 66 -7.16 -16.78 -22.01
C ASN A 66 -7.17 -17.28 -20.55
N GLU A 67 -6.97 -16.40 -19.57
CA GLU A 67 -7.00 -16.79 -18.15
C GLU A 67 -8.41 -16.75 -17.57
N VAL A 68 -8.74 -17.76 -16.76
CA VAL A 68 -10.00 -17.82 -16.03
C VAL A 68 -9.74 -18.05 -14.55
N ILE A 69 -10.19 -17.10 -13.75
CA ILE A 69 -10.11 -17.11 -12.30
C ILE A 69 -11.48 -17.47 -11.74
N ILE A 70 -11.52 -18.28 -10.68
CA ILE A 70 -12.75 -18.73 -10.04
C ILE A 70 -12.69 -18.29 -8.59
N LEU A 71 -13.68 -17.50 -8.15
CA LEU A 71 -13.99 -17.31 -6.74
C LEU A 71 -15.14 -18.24 -6.40
N TYR A 72 -14.88 -19.17 -5.50
CA TYR A 72 -15.85 -20.16 -5.06
C TYR A 72 -16.11 -20.01 -3.56
N TRP A 73 -17.34 -19.69 -3.18
CA TRP A 73 -17.73 -19.67 -1.78
C TRP A 73 -18.13 -21.06 -1.29
N ASN A 74 -17.42 -21.55 -0.27
CA ASN A 74 -17.76 -22.79 0.40
C ASN A 74 -18.53 -22.49 1.69
N GLU A 75 -19.83 -22.79 1.69
CA GLU A 75 -20.71 -22.59 2.83
C GLU A 75 -20.34 -23.41 4.07
N LYS A 76 -19.68 -24.58 3.90
CA LYS A 76 -19.31 -25.43 5.05
C LYS A 76 -18.10 -24.90 5.79
N ASP A 77 -17.16 -24.33 5.04
CA ASP A 77 -15.91 -23.80 5.58
C ASP A 77 -16.01 -22.30 5.87
N GLU A 78 -17.13 -21.67 5.48
CA GLU A 78 -17.34 -20.22 5.48
C GLU A 78 -16.15 -19.46 4.86
N LYS A 79 -15.65 -19.99 3.74
CA LYS A 79 -14.40 -19.53 3.12
C LYS A 79 -14.56 -19.33 1.61
N MET A 80 -13.99 -18.25 1.11
CA MET A 80 -13.80 -18.02 -0.31
C MET A 80 -12.54 -18.73 -0.81
N TYR A 81 -12.69 -19.66 -1.73
CA TYR A 81 -11.60 -20.35 -2.43
C TYR A 81 -11.31 -19.71 -3.79
N ILE A 82 -10.03 -19.67 -4.17
CA ILE A 82 -9.59 -19.24 -5.50
C ILE A 82 -9.23 -20.44 -6.38
N THR A 83 -9.09 -20.24 -7.71
CA THR A 83 -8.77 -21.31 -8.67
C THR A 83 -7.67 -22.25 -8.19
N GLU A 84 -6.55 -21.71 -7.69
CA GLU A 84 -5.38 -22.47 -7.24
C GLU A 84 -5.62 -23.32 -5.97
N GLU A 85 -6.75 -23.13 -5.30
CA GLU A 85 -7.17 -23.90 -4.12
C GLU A 85 -8.27 -24.90 -4.44
N LEU A 86 -8.83 -24.85 -5.65
CA LEU A 86 -9.83 -25.79 -6.13
C LEU A 86 -9.15 -27.02 -6.73
N GLY A 87 -9.72 -28.20 -6.48
CA GLY A 87 -9.33 -29.41 -7.19
C GLY A 87 -9.72 -29.37 -8.67
N GLU A 88 -8.94 -30.02 -9.54
CA GLU A 88 -9.10 -30.00 -11.01
C GLU A 88 -10.53 -30.31 -11.49
N LEU A 89 -11.22 -31.23 -10.80
CA LEU A 89 -12.61 -31.59 -11.10
C LEU A 89 -13.58 -30.42 -10.87
N ASN A 90 -13.39 -29.66 -9.79
CA ASN A 90 -14.21 -28.49 -9.48
C ASN A 90 -13.92 -27.36 -10.47
N VAL A 91 -12.64 -27.13 -10.80
CA VAL A 91 -12.26 -26.15 -11.83
C VAL A 91 -12.93 -26.48 -13.16
N SER A 92 -12.81 -27.74 -13.62
CA SER A 92 -13.41 -28.19 -14.87
C SER A 92 -14.93 -28.02 -14.89
N LYS A 93 -15.60 -28.31 -13.76
CA LYS A 93 -17.03 -28.12 -13.59
C LYS A 93 -17.43 -26.64 -13.72
N GLU A 94 -16.73 -25.73 -13.07
CA GLU A 94 -17.04 -24.30 -13.14
C GLU A 94 -16.75 -23.72 -14.53
N LEU A 95 -15.66 -24.12 -15.17
CA LEU A 95 -15.35 -23.73 -16.55
C LEU A 95 -16.42 -24.20 -17.55
N SER A 96 -17.00 -25.39 -17.37
CA SER A 96 -18.08 -25.87 -18.23
C SER A 96 -19.35 -25.00 -18.20
N LYS A 97 -19.56 -24.24 -17.11
CA LYS A 97 -20.71 -23.33 -16.95
C LYS A 97 -20.46 -21.95 -17.53
N LEU A 98 -19.21 -21.59 -17.84
CA LEU A 98 -18.80 -20.25 -18.28
C LEU A 98 -19.69 -19.69 -19.41
N PRO A 99 -20.03 -20.43 -20.49
CA PRO A 99 -20.88 -19.90 -21.56
C PRO A 99 -22.29 -19.49 -21.09
N GLN A 100 -22.85 -20.22 -20.12
CA GLN A 100 -24.16 -19.91 -19.55
C GLN A 100 -24.09 -18.75 -18.56
N SER A 101 -22.95 -18.61 -17.86
CA SER A 101 -22.68 -17.51 -16.94
C SER A 101 -22.35 -16.19 -17.63
N TYR A 102 -21.73 -16.22 -18.82
CA TYR A 102 -21.17 -15.06 -19.52
C TYR A 102 -22.15 -13.90 -19.77
N PRO A 103 -23.44 -14.13 -20.11
CA PRO A 103 -24.44 -13.05 -20.24
C PRO A 103 -24.74 -12.32 -18.93
N TYR A 104 -24.46 -12.96 -17.80
CA TYR A 104 -24.72 -12.42 -16.46
C TYR A 104 -23.44 -11.96 -15.74
N MET A 105 -22.36 -11.79 -16.49
CA MET A 105 -21.12 -11.18 -16.03
C MET A 105 -21.09 -9.71 -16.40
N ILE A 106 -20.58 -8.88 -15.51
CA ILE A 106 -20.32 -7.48 -15.80
C ILE A 106 -19.01 -7.36 -16.59
N GLN A 107 -18.97 -6.40 -17.51
CA GLN A 107 -17.71 -6.02 -18.14
C GLN A 107 -16.84 -5.30 -17.11
N TYR A 108 -15.53 -5.51 -17.20
CA TYR A 108 -14.55 -4.79 -16.39
C TYR A 108 -14.80 -3.26 -16.47
N PRO A 109 -14.99 -2.59 -15.33
CA PRO A 109 -15.18 -1.15 -15.27
C PRO A 109 -13.85 -0.43 -15.49
N GLU A 110 -13.57 0.00 -16.73
CA GLU A 110 -12.32 0.70 -17.04
C GLU A 110 -12.08 1.93 -16.13
N ASP A 111 -10.93 1.93 -15.44
CA ASP A 111 -10.41 3.09 -14.71
C ASP A 111 -9.01 3.42 -15.23
N GLN A 112 -8.88 4.56 -15.93
CA GLN A 112 -7.61 5.04 -16.51
C GLN A 112 -6.52 5.30 -15.46
N SER A 113 -6.90 5.45 -14.18
CA SER A 113 -5.94 5.60 -13.10
C SER A 113 -5.32 4.27 -12.67
N TRP A 114 -6.00 3.14 -12.90
CA TRP A 114 -5.56 1.85 -12.39
C TRP A 114 -4.19 1.46 -12.92
N GLU A 115 -3.98 1.57 -14.23
CA GLU A 115 -2.68 1.31 -14.87
C GLU A 115 -1.56 2.13 -14.22
N LYS A 116 -1.82 3.40 -13.89
CA LYS A 116 -0.82 4.26 -13.24
C LYS A 116 -0.61 3.94 -11.76
N LEU A 117 -1.64 3.46 -11.07
CA LEU A 117 -1.57 3.01 -9.68
C LEU A 117 -0.86 1.66 -9.52
N THR A 118 -0.78 0.87 -10.58
CA THR A 118 -0.16 -0.47 -10.58
C THR A 118 1.08 -0.59 -11.47
N ASN A 119 1.51 0.47 -12.16
CA ASN A 119 2.60 0.44 -13.14
C ASN A 119 3.96 -0.04 -12.61
N SER A 120 4.19 0.06 -11.30
CA SER A 120 5.41 -0.43 -10.65
C SER A 120 5.21 -1.78 -9.97
N ILE A 121 3.95 -2.20 -9.76
CA ILE A 121 3.63 -3.42 -9.03
C ILE A 121 4.04 -4.65 -9.84
N ASN A 122 4.83 -5.51 -9.21
CA ASN A 122 5.27 -6.77 -9.77
C ASN A 122 4.61 -7.95 -9.05
N ILE A 123 4.03 -8.91 -9.78
CA ILE A 123 3.35 -10.07 -9.17
C ILE A 123 4.29 -10.93 -8.32
N GLY A 124 5.58 -10.99 -8.67
CA GLY A 124 6.60 -11.68 -7.88
C GLY A 124 6.84 -11.03 -6.52
N GLN A 125 6.79 -9.70 -6.45
CA GLN A 125 6.83 -8.99 -5.16
C GLN A 125 5.54 -9.14 -4.39
N VAL A 126 4.38 -9.09 -5.05
CA VAL A 126 3.10 -9.38 -4.41
C VAL A 126 3.13 -10.77 -3.74
N ASN A 127 3.67 -11.78 -4.43
CA ASN A 127 3.86 -13.13 -3.89
C ASN A 127 4.81 -13.20 -2.69
N TYR A 128 5.80 -12.30 -2.63
CA TYR A 128 6.77 -12.25 -1.56
C TYR A 128 6.21 -11.51 -0.33
N ILE A 129 5.54 -10.38 -0.56
CA ILE A 129 5.02 -9.47 0.46
C ILE A 129 3.76 -10.06 1.10
N LEU A 130 2.82 -10.59 0.30
CA LEU A 130 1.57 -11.12 0.84
C LEU A 130 1.68 -12.61 1.19
N PRO A 131 1.11 -13.04 2.32
CA PRO A 131 1.04 -14.45 2.66
C PRO A 131 -0.01 -15.20 1.82
N HIS A 132 -0.06 -16.53 2.00
CA HIS A 132 -1.10 -17.43 1.51
C HIS A 132 -1.63 -17.16 0.08
N LYS A 133 -0.76 -17.21 -0.93
CA LYS A 133 -1.13 -17.09 -2.35
C LYS A 133 -1.73 -15.72 -2.71
N LYS A 134 -1.01 -14.63 -2.39
CA LYS A 134 -1.37 -13.25 -2.77
C LYS A 134 -2.64 -12.73 -2.07
N ARG A 135 -3.02 -13.33 -0.94
CA ARG A 135 -4.21 -12.95 -0.19
C ARG A 135 -3.90 -11.82 0.78
N ILE A 136 -4.89 -10.97 0.98
CA ILE A 136 -4.88 -9.90 1.97
C ILE A 136 -6.28 -9.70 2.50
N ASP A 137 -6.37 -9.20 3.72
CA ASP A 137 -7.60 -8.73 4.32
C ASP A 137 -7.37 -7.46 5.17
N SER A 138 -8.44 -6.98 5.80
CA SER A 138 -8.40 -5.79 6.64
C SER A 138 -7.58 -5.95 7.91
N VAL A 139 -7.35 -7.17 8.41
CA VAL A 139 -6.85 -7.42 9.78
C VAL A 139 -5.45 -8.02 9.84
N ILE A 140 -4.94 -8.51 8.72
CA ILE A 140 -3.60 -9.09 8.65
C ILE A 140 -2.54 -8.03 8.98
N THR A 141 -1.65 -8.38 9.91
CA THR A 141 -0.60 -7.49 10.42
C THR A 141 0.69 -7.66 9.62
N SER A 142 1.58 -6.67 9.72
CA SER A 142 2.93 -6.75 9.12
C SER A 142 3.97 -7.32 10.07
N ILE A 143 5.09 -7.81 9.51
CA ILE A 143 6.29 -8.20 10.27
C ILE A 143 6.72 -7.09 11.25
N ASP A 144 6.68 -5.83 10.81
CA ASP A 144 7.11 -4.70 11.63
C ASP A 144 6.22 -4.50 12.85
N GLU A 145 4.90 -4.56 12.66
CA GLU A 145 3.92 -4.44 13.74
C GLU A 145 4.05 -5.58 14.76
N ASN A 146 4.19 -6.82 14.27
CA ASN A 146 4.38 -7.99 15.10
C ASN A 146 5.69 -7.91 15.92
N ASN A 147 6.78 -7.43 15.31
CA ASN A 147 8.05 -7.22 16.00
C ASN A 147 7.98 -6.11 17.06
N LEU A 148 7.28 -5.01 16.79
CA LEU A 148 7.07 -3.94 17.75
C LEU A 148 6.29 -4.44 18.98
N LEU A 149 5.24 -5.22 18.76
CA LEU A 149 4.47 -5.85 19.83
C LEU A 149 5.36 -6.80 20.65
N LEU A 150 6.13 -7.66 19.98
CA LEU A 150 7.01 -8.62 20.64
C LEU A 150 8.06 -7.92 21.52
N ASP A 151 8.71 -6.87 21.01
CA ASP A 151 9.69 -6.08 21.76
C ASP A 151 9.05 -5.39 22.98
N ALA A 152 7.86 -4.80 22.82
CA ALA A 152 7.13 -4.17 23.91
C ALA A 152 6.75 -5.18 25.01
N LEU A 153 6.26 -6.37 24.63
CA LEU A 153 5.93 -7.43 25.57
C LEU A 153 7.17 -7.94 26.31
N GLN A 154 8.28 -8.15 25.61
CA GLN A 154 9.54 -8.61 26.21
C GLN A 154 10.11 -7.59 27.20
N LYS A 155 10.14 -6.30 26.87
CA LYS A 155 10.55 -5.22 27.79
C LYS A 155 9.66 -5.19 29.03
N SER A 156 8.36 -5.37 28.85
CA SER A 156 7.38 -5.42 29.94
C SER A 156 7.61 -6.62 30.87
N ALA A 157 7.92 -7.80 30.31
CA ALA A 157 8.23 -9.01 31.07
C ALA A 157 9.53 -8.89 31.88
N GLN A 158 10.58 -8.30 31.28
CA GLN A 158 11.85 -8.02 31.97
C GLN A 158 11.63 -7.14 33.21
N ASN A 159 10.79 -6.10 33.10
CA ASN A 159 10.45 -5.23 34.24
C ASN A 159 9.73 -5.96 35.37
N ARG A 160 9.03 -7.06 35.08
CA ARG A 160 8.37 -7.90 36.09
C ARG A 160 9.31 -8.93 36.74
N ASN A 161 10.55 -9.09 36.26
CA ASN A 161 11.52 -10.11 36.69
C ASN A 161 10.94 -11.55 36.67
N LEU A 162 10.05 -11.84 35.72
CA LEU A 162 9.46 -13.18 35.57
C LEU A 162 10.35 -14.06 34.71
N SER A 163 10.77 -15.21 35.25
CA SER A 163 11.54 -16.21 34.49
C SER A 163 10.69 -16.96 33.45
N LYS A 164 9.37 -16.92 33.61
CA LYS A 164 8.35 -17.42 32.67
C LYS A 164 7.19 -16.44 32.69
N ASP A 165 6.95 -15.78 31.58
CA ASP A 165 5.86 -14.83 31.44
C ASP A 165 4.73 -15.48 30.63
N PRO A 166 3.55 -15.74 31.23
CA PRO A 166 2.46 -16.41 30.54
C PRO A 166 1.99 -15.71 29.26
N ILE A 167 2.18 -14.39 29.15
CA ILE A 167 1.82 -13.63 27.95
C ILE A 167 2.80 -13.97 26.83
N ILE A 168 4.10 -13.95 27.11
CA ILE A 168 5.15 -14.30 26.14
C ILE A 168 5.01 -15.76 25.70
N ASP A 169 4.75 -16.67 26.65
CA ASP A 169 4.59 -18.10 26.37
C ASP A 169 3.32 -18.40 25.54
N SER A 170 2.37 -17.45 25.48
CA SER A 170 1.14 -17.57 24.69
C SER A 170 1.23 -16.98 23.27
N ILE A 171 2.34 -16.33 22.91
CA ILE A 171 2.53 -15.74 21.58
C ILE A 171 2.57 -16.86 20.53
N ILE A 172 1.70 -16.73 19.53
CA ILE A 172 1.63 -17.64 18.40
C ILE A 172 2.58 -17.15 17.31
N ASP A 173 3.30 -18.07 16.69
CA ASP A 173 4.13 -17.77 15.52
C ASP A 173 3.26 -17.45 14.30
N GLN A 174 3.36 -16.22 13.79
CA GLN A 174 2.64 -15.72 12.63
C GLN A 174 3.53 -15.54 11.40
N THR A 175 4.76 -16.09 11.38
CA THR A 175 5.76 -15.88 10.31
C THR A 175 5.24 -16.17 8.89
N ASN A 176 4.23 -17.02 8.75
CA ASN A 176 3.61 -17.38 7.47
C ASN A 176 2.28 -16.68 7.18
N GLU A 177 1.76 -15.91 8.13
CA GLU A 177 0.44 -15.28 8.09
C GLU A 177 0.52 -13.73 8.16
N GLU A 178 1.73 -13.16 8.07
CA GLU A 178 1.96 -11.71 8.17
C GLU A 178 2.40 -11.09 6.84
N ILE A 179 2.13 -9.79 6.67
CA ILE A 179 2.59 -9.02 5.52
C ILE A 179 4.09 -8.73 5.66
N LYS A 180 4.87 -9.14 4.65
CA LYS A 180 6.33 -9.06 4.61
C LYS A 180 6.82 -7.77 3.96
N TYR A 181 6.31 -6.64 4.43
CA TYR A 181 6.84 -5.34 4.05
C TYR A 181 8.31 -5.20 4.43
N THR A 182 9.02 -4.37 3.67
CA THR A 182 10.39 -3.99 3.97
C THR A 182 10.43 -3.21 5.28
N LEU A 183 11.28 -3.64 6.19
CA LEU A 183 11.44 -2.97 7.48
C LEU A 183 12.08 -1.58 7.30
N ILE A 184 11.25 -0.54 7.45
CA ILE A 184 11.69 0.86 7.49
C ILE A 184 11.73 1.31 8.95
N ASP A 185 12.93 1.29 9.53
CA ASP A 185 13.21 1.68 10.92
C ASP A 185 13.93 3.03 10.97
N PHE A 186 13.20 4.09 11.30
CA PHE A 186 13.77 5.44 11.38
C PHE A 186 14.79 5.61 12.52
N ASN A 187 14.84 4.72 13.51
CA ASN A 187 15.91 4.74 14.52
C ASN A 187 17.28 4.37 13.91
N LYS A 188 17.28 3.79 12.71
CA LYS A 188 18.46 3.43 11.92
C LYS A 188 18.62 4.33 10.69
N SER A 189 17.98 5.50 10.69
CA SER A 189 18.08 6.47 9.58
C SER A 189 19.40 7.23 9.54
N ILE A 190 20.22 7.12 10.59
CA ILE A 190 21.56 7.72 10.66
C ILE A 190 22.62 6.65 10.36
N ARG A 191 23.60 6.99 9.52
CA ARG A 191 24.65 6.05 9.14
C ARG A 191 25.51 5.59 10.33
N PRO A 192 25.94 4.32 10.35
CA PRO A 192 26.80 3.81 11.41
C PRO A 192 28.16 4.52 11.39
N ASN A 193 28.76 4.70 12.57
CA ASN A 193 30.06 5.36 12.76
C ASN A 193 30.14 6.79 12.18
N SER A 194 29.02 7.52 12.22
CA SER A 194 28.90 8.89 11.70
C SER A 194 29.61 9.94 12.55
N THR A 195 30.21 10.93 11.89
CA THR A 195 30.66 12.18 12.53
C THR A 195 29.45 13.02 12.96
N PRO A 196 29.60 13.98 13.90
CA PRO A 196 28.50 14.87 14.31
C PRO A 196 27.83 15.59 13.12
N GLU A 197 28.61 15.99 12.13
CA GLU A 197 28.12 16.63 10.91
C GLU A 197 27.28 15.67 10.08
N GLN A 198 27.72 14.42 9.94
CA GLN A 198 26.96 13.38 9.23
C GLN A 198 25.67 13.00 9.96
N LYS A 199 25.68 12.96 11.30
CA LYS A 199 24.46 12.72 12.08
C LYS A 199 23.41 13.79 11.82
N THR A 200 23.84 15.05 11.87
CA THR A 200 22.96 16.20 11.58
C THR A 200 22.43 16.13 10.15
N ARG A 201 23.30 15.82 9.18
CA ARG A 201 22.91 15.65 7.78
C ARG A 201 21.87 14.55 7.59
N ASP A 202 22.11 13.34 8.11
CA ASP A 202 21.19 12.21 7.96
C ASP A 202 19.84 12.44 8.71
N ALA A 203 19.89 13.22 9.80
CA ALA A 203 18.69 13.63 10.53
C ALA A 203 17.82 14.60 9.72
N LEU A 204 18.43 15.50 8.93
CA LEU A 204 17.73 16.50 8.11
C LEU A 204 17.46 16.04 6.66
N ASP A 205 18.24 15.08 6.15
CA ASP A 205 18.15 14.57 4.78
C ASP A 205 18.19 13.04 4.78
N LYS A 206 17.09 12.42 4.32
CA LYS A 206 16.93 10.97 4.24
C LYS A 206 17.59 10.34 3.01
N THR A 207 18.33 11.10 2.20
CA THR A 207 19.05 10.60 1.02
C THR A 207 19.93 9.38 1.34
N TRP A 208 20.72 9.43 2.41
CA TRP A 208 21.55 8.29 2.79
C TRP A 208 20.70 7.07 3.15
N PHE A 209 19.64 7.27 3.93
CA PHE A 209 18.75 6.21 4.37
C PHE A 209 18.02 5.58 3.17
N LEU A 210 17.48 6.38 2.26
CA LEU A 210 16.87 5.90 1.01
C LEU A 210 17.84 5.05 0.20
N ASN A 211 19.07 5.53 -0.01
CA ASN A 211 20.09 4.77 -0.74
C ASN A 211 20.46 3.47 0.00
N HIS A 212 20.58 3.50 1.32
CA HIS A 212 20.85 2.32 2.12
C HIS A 212 19.73 1.28 1.97
N THR A 213 18.47 1.68 2.16
CA THR A 213 17.29 0.82 1.98
C THR A 213 17.20 0.27 0.56
N LEU A 214 17.47 1.09 -0.46
CA LEU A 214 17.46 0.65 -1.85
C LEU A 214 18.50 -0.46 -2.09
N ILE A 215 19.70 -0.33 -1.53
CA ILE A 215 20.76 -1.34 -1.63
C ILE A 215 20.41 -2.61 -0.87
N THR A 216 19.97 -2.50 0.38
CA THR A 216 19.83 -3.64 1.29
C THR A 216 18.53 -4.41 1.10
N SER A 217 17.44 -3.75 0.71
CA SER A 217 16.11 -4.34 0.63
C SER A 217 15.62 -4.54 -0.80
N TYR A 218 16.11 -3.73 -1.75
CA TYR A 218 15.61 -3.70 -3.12
C TYR A 218 16.68 -4.01 -4.18
N ASN A 219 17.86 -4.49 -3.78
CA ASN A 219 18.97 -4.82 -4.69
C ASN A 219 19.36 -3.68 -5.63
N SER A 220 19.26 -2.43 -5.17
CA SER A 220 19.47 -1.22 -5.97
C SER A 220 18.44 -0.99 -7.10
N ILE A 221 17.29 -1.68 -7.08
CA ILE A 221 16.27 -1.62 -8.12
C ILE A 221 15.10 -0.73 -7.66
N GLU A 222 15.03 0.49 -8.21
CA GLU A 222 14.05 1.52 -7.84
C GLU A 222 12.59 1.09 -8.04
N ILE A 223 12.31 0.34 -9.11
CA ILE A 223 10.95 -0.10 -9.40
C ILE A 223 10.42 -1.06 -8.34
N LEU A 224 11.28 -1.84 -7.69
CA LEU A 224 10.88 -2.75 -6.61
C LEU A 224 10.44 -1.97 -5.36
N LEU A 225 11.07 -0.82 -5.10
CA LEU A 225 10.70 0.07 -4.01
C LEU A 225 9.37 0.80 -4.33
N LEU A 226 9.19 1.27 -5.57
CA LEU A 226 7.93 1.89 -6.00
C LEU A 226 6.76 0.89 -6.02
N SER A 227 7.02 -0.37 -6.36
CA SER A 227 6.05 -1.47 -6.29
C SER A 227 5.47 -1.63 -4.88
N GLU A 228 6.34 -1.67 -3.85
CA GLU A 228 5.89 -1.79 -2.46
C GLU A 228 5.16 -0.53 -1.99
N PHE A 229 5.61 0.65 -2.42
CA PHE A 229 4.94 1.92 -2.15
C PHE A 229 3.52 1.97 -2.75
N GLN A 230 3.34 1.53 -4.00
CA GLN A 230 2.01 1.46 -4.63
C GLN A 230 1.14 0.36 -4.01
N GLN A 231 1.71 -0.82 -3.76
CA GLN A 231 0.98 -1.93 -3.17
C GLN A 231 0.48 -1.60 -1.76
N SER A 232 1.29 -0.94 -0.93
CA SER A 232 0.86 -0.49 0.41
C SER A 232 -0.29 0.53 0.35
N PHE A 233 -0.26 1.47 -0.59
CA PHE A 233 -1.40 2.37 -0.84
C PHE A 233 -2.68 1.60 -1.22
N LEU A 234 -2.59 0.69 -2.18
CA LEU A 234 -3.76 -0.08 -2.64
C LEU A 234 -4.31 -0.96 -1.52
N ASN A 235 -3.43 -1.58 -0.74
CA ASN A 235 -3.83 -2.41 0.38
C ASN A 235 -4.57 -1.59 1.47
N MET A 236 -4.09 -0.37 1.74
CA MET A 236 -4.78 0.58 2.62
C MET A 236 -6.16 0.95 2.06
N VAL A 237 -6.24 1.41 0.81
CA VAL A 237 -7.50 1.96 0.26
C VAL A 237 -8.55 0.87 0.01
N ILE A 238 -8.16 -0.30 -0.44
CA ILE A 238 -9.10 -1.37 -0.79
C ILE A 238 -9.54 -2.13 0.47
N PHE A 239 -8.60 -2.49 1.34
CA PHE A 239 -8.86 -3.36 2.49
C PHE A 239 -8.96 -2.64 3.83
N ALA A 240 -8.75 -1.32 3.88
CA ALA A 240 -8.62 -0.58 5.15
C ALA A 240 -7.49 -1.12 6.04
N ASN A 241 -6.45 -1.72 5.44
CA ASN A 241 -5.40 -2.39 6.19
C ASN A 241 -4.46 -1.37 6.85
N TYR A 242 -4.42 -1.36 8.19
CA TYR A 242 -3.63 -0.42 8.98
C TYR A 242 -2.12 -0.59 8.78
N SER A 243 -1.59 -1.81 8.79
CA SER A 243 -0.14 -2.01 8.59
C SER A 243 0.34 -1.47 7.24
N SER A 244 -0.52 -1.55 6.22
CA SER A 244 -0.27 -1.00 4.89
C SER A 244 -0.29 0.53 4.87
N SER A 245 -1.19 1.18 5.62
CA SER A 245 -1.20 2.65 5.74
C SER A 245 0.08 3.15 6.42
N ILE A 246 0.51 2.48 7.49
CA ILE A 246 1.79 2.78 8.16
C ILE A 246 2.96 2.63 7.19
N GLN A 247 3.04 1.54 6.43
CA GLN A 247 4.13 1.35 5.47
C GLN A 247 4.16 2.44 4.39
N TRP A 248 2.99 2.80 3.84
CA TRP A 248 2.87 3.89 2.88
C TRP A 248 3.33 5.24 3.46
N LEU A 249 2.93 5.57 4.69
CA LEU A 249 3.38 6.79 5.40
C LEU A 249 4.89 6.82 5.63
N LYS A 250 5.50 5.67 5.93
CA LYS A 250 6.97 5.58 6.08
C LYS A 250 7.68 5.92 4.77
N PHE A 251 7.17 5.47 3.62
CA PHE A 251 7.70 5.89 2.33
C PHE A 251 7.55 7.39 2.09
N LEU A 252 6.37 7.96 2.37
CA LEU A 252 6.16 9.41 2.26
C LEU A 252 7.18 10.18 3.10
N LYS A 253 7.38 9.77 4.36
CA LYS A 253 8.37 10.38 5.24
C LYS A 253 9.78 10.31 4.66
N ILE A 254 10.18 9.22 4.01
CA ILE A 254 11.48 9.14 3.33
C ILE A 254 11.54 10.12 2.16
N PHE A 255 10.59 10.03 1.22
CA PHE A 255 10.68 10.78 -0.05
C PHE A 255 10.55 12.29 0.14
N PHE A 256 9.64 12.74 1.01
CA PHE A 256 9.49 14.18 1.30
C PHE A 256 10.73 14.78 1.99
N ASN A 257 11.54 13.96 2.66
CA ASN A 257 12.71 14.40 3.41
C ASN A 257 14.05 14.09 2.69
N CYS A 258 14.03 13.78 1.39
CA CYS A 258 15.24 13.61 0.59
C CYS A 258 15.62 14.92 -0.10
N LYS A 259 16.86 15.42 0.09
CA LYS A 259 17.35 16.65 -0.54
C LYS A 259 18.43 16.40 -1.57
N ASP A 260 19.55 15.80 -1.17
CA ASP A 260 20.72 15.59 -2.03
C ASP A 260 20.38 14.77 -3.29
N ILE A 261 19.60 13.69 -3.14
CA ILE A 261 19.29 12.77 -4.25
C ILE A 261 18.35 13.38 -5.30
N LEU A 262 17.68 14.50 -5.01
CA LEU A 262 16.73 15.11 -5.95
C LEU A 262 17.41 15.55 -7.24
N ASN A 263 18.65 16.06 -7.15
CA ASN A 263 19.44 16.44 -8.32
C ASN A 263 20.08 15.24 -9.02
N GLU A 264 20.37 14.17 -8.27
CA GLU A 264 20.97 12.95 -8.81
C GLU A 264 19.96 12.10 -9.58
N LYS A 265 18.72 12.03 -9.08
CA LYS A 265 17.65 11.17 -9.61
C LYS A 265 16.33 11.92 -9.84
N PRO A 266 16.32 13.02 -10.60
CA PRO A 266 15.12 13.83 -10.73
C PRO A 266 14.00 13.09 -11.51
N ASP A 267 14.32 12.07 -12.33
CA ASP A 267 13.32 11.26 -13.03
C ASP A 267 12.56 10.32 -12.08
N PHE A 268 13.28 9.71 -11.12
CA PHE A 268 12.67 8.90 -10.07
C PHE A 268 11.63 9.71 -9.28
N PHE A 269 12.03 10.89 -8.79
CA PHE A 269 11.11 11.77 -8.06
C PHE A 269 9.99 12.32 -8.95
N ASN A 270 10.26 12.58 -10.23
CA ASN A 270 9.23 13.00 -11.16
C ASN A 270 8.14 11.93 -11.33
N SER A 271 8.53 10.66 -11.44
CA SER A 271 7.60 9.51 -11.51
C SER A 271 6.89 9.29 -10.17
N TRP A 272 7.60 9.37 -9.06
CA TRP A 272 7.00 9.26 -7.73
C TRP A 272 5.97 10.35 -7.47
N ILE A 273 6.24 11.62 -7.82
CA ILE A 273 5.27 12.71 -7.64
C ILE A 273 4.00 12.46 -8.47
N ASP A 274 4.11 11.92 -9.69
CA ASP A 274 2.92 11.54 -10.47
C ASP A 274 2.07 10.49 -9.75
N ILE A 275 2.72 9.49 -9.16
CA ILE A 275 2.05 8.42 -8.42
C ILE A 275 1.36 8.99 -7.18
N ILE A 276 2.07 9.75 -6.32
CA ILE A 276 1.49 10.27 -5.07
C ILE A 276 0.40 11.31 -5.32
N ASN A 277 0.50 12.14 -6.38
CA ASN A 277 -0.61 13.03 -6.77
C ASN A 277 -1.86 12.23 -7.10
N LEU A 278 -1.73 11.16 -7.89
CA LEU A 278 -2.86 10.29 -8.22
C LEU A 278 -3.39 9.56 -6.98
N GLN A 279 -2.52 9.13 -6.07
CA GLN A 279 -2.92 8.51 -4.80
C GLN A 279 -3.70 9.51 -3.93
N PHE A 280 -3.24 10.76 -3.83
CA PHE A 280 -3.97 11.82 -3.13
C PHE A 280 -5.28 12.23 -3.82
N GLU A 281 -5.44 12.01 -5.13
CA GLU A 281 -6.73 12.16 -5.82
C GLU A 281 -7.69 11.00 -5.54
N LYS A 282 -7.16 9.80 -5.24
CA LYS A 282 -7.94 8.56 -5.14
C LYS A 282 -8.20 8.09 -3.71
N ILE A 283 -7.43 8.55 -2.72
CA ILE A 283 -7.67 8.19 -1.32
C ILE A 283 -9.05 8.69 -0.86
N PRO A 284 -9.89 7.85 -0.22
CA PRO A 284 -11.13 8.30 0.40
C PRO A 284 -10.87 9.33 1.50
N GLU A 285 -11.76 10.33 1.66
CA GLU A 285 -11.60 11.39 2.67
C GLU A 285 -11.56 10.84 4.09
N ASP A 286 -12.43 9.88 4.42
CA ASP A 286 -12.44 9.24 5.74
C ASP A 286 -11.10 8.57 6.05
N TYR A 287 -10.51 7.87 5.07
CA TYR A 287 -9.22 7.20 5.27
C TYR A 287 -8.06 8.19 5.38
N PHE A 288 -8.12 9.30 4.65
CA PHE A 288 -7.15 10.38 4.81
C PHE A 288 -7.17 10.88 6.26
N ASN A 289 -8.36 11.18 6.79
CA ASN A 289 -8.51 11.70 8.16
C ASN A 289 -8.14 10.68 9.24
N ASP A 290 -8.40 9.39 9.00
CA ASP A 290 -8.15 8.33 9.98
C ASP A 290 -6.67 7.91 10.04
N PHE A 291 -5.99 7.86 8.88
CA PHE A 291 -4.61 7.35 8.82
C PHE A 291 -3.55 8.45 8.80
N ILE A 292 -3.89 9.68 8.39
CA ILE A 292 -2.90 10.70 8.07
C ILE A 292 -3.06 11.90 9.02
N GLU A 293 -2.03 12.15 9.82
CA GLU A 293 -1.97 13.35 10.64
C GLU A 293 -1.80 14.60 9.77
N GLU A 294 -2.67 15.60 9.96
CA GLU A 294 -2.63 16.87 9.21
C GLU A 294 -1.24 17.55 9.33
N GLU A 295 -0.67 17.54 10.54
CA GLU A 295 0.63 18.14 10.81
C GLU A 295 1.77 17.45 10.04
N PHE A 296 1.71 16.12 9.94
CA PHE A 296 2.67 15.36 9.16
C PHE A 296 2.65 15.78 7.68
N ILE A 297 1.47 15.99 7.10
CA ILE A 297 1.32 16.41 5.70
C ILE A 297 1.77 17.85 5.48
N LYS A 298 1.35 18.77 6.36
CA LYS A 298 1.78 20.18 6.29
C LYS A 298 3.29 20.30 6.31
N LYS A 299 3.93 19.67 7.30
CA LYS A 299 5.38 19.70 7.45
C LYS A 299 6.08 19.03 6.27
N SER A 300 5.69 17.79 5.93
CA SER A 300 6.39 17.02 4.89
C SER A 300 6.29 17.66 3.51
N ILE A 301 5.10 18.11 3.10
CA ILE A 301 4.93 18.75 1.79
C ILE A 301 5.52 20.16 1.80
N GLY A 302 5.43 20.91 2.91
CA GLY A 302 6.05 22.23 3.06
C GLY A 302 7.58 22.18 2.92
N GLU A 303 8.23 21.27 3.63
CA GLU A 303 9.69 21.02 3.53
C GLU A 303 10.11 20.58 2.13
N PHE A 304 9.33 19.71 1.51
CA PHE A 304 9.61 19.26 0.15
C PHE A 304 9.44 20.39 -0.88
N ASP A 305 8.38 21.19 -0.76
CA ASP A 305 8.11 22.37 -1.61
C ASP A 305 9.24 23.39 -1.51
N TYR A 306 9.71 23.69 -0.30
CA TYR A 306 10.89 24.53 -0.09
C TYR A 306 12.11 23.94 -0.79
N THR A 307 12.40 22.66 -0.55
CA THR A 307 13.59 21.98 -1.10
C THR A 307 13.59 22.00 -2.64
N VAL A 308 12.49 21.66 -3.30
CA VAL A 308 12.46 21.61 -4.78
C VAL A 308 12.57 23.02 -5.40
N LYS A 309 12.11 24.06 -4.70
CA LYS A 309 12.28 25.47 -5.09
C LYS A 309 13.72 25.94 -4.90
N GLU A 310 14.32 25.66 -3.75
CA GLU A 310 15.72 25.98 -3.44
C GLU A 310 16.67 25.37 -4.48
N LEU A 311 16.46 24.10 -4.82
CA LEU A 311 17.25 23.39 -5.83
C LEU A 311 16.89 23.75 -7.28
N ASN A 312 15.90 24.62 -7.52
CA ASN A 312 15.44 25.06 -8.84
C ASN A 312 15.03 23.90 -9.79
N ILE A 313 14.45 22.82 -9.27
CA ILE A 313 14.04 21.66 -10.08
C ILE A 313 12.63 21.92 -10.65
N HIS A 314 12.54 22.79 -11.67
CA HIS A 314 11.27 23.35 -12.19
C HIS A 314 10.16 22.32 -12.45
N ARG A 315 10.49 21.13 -12.96
CA ARG A 315 9.49 20.08 -13.22
C ARG A 315 8.85 19.53 -11.95
N LEU A 316 9.61 19.43 -10.86
CA LEU A 316 9.10 18.98 -9.57
C LEU A 316 8.29 20.10 -8.90
N VAL A 317 8.76 21.35 -8.96
CA VAL A 317 8.04 22.53 -8.44
C VAL A 317 6.59 22.57 -8.92
N LYS A 318 6.36 22.44 -10.25
CA LYS A 318 5.01 22.48 -10.81
C LYS A 318 4.11 21.36 -10.27
N LYS A 319 4.66 20.14 -10.13
CA LYS A 319 3.89 18.99 -9.65
C LYS A 319 3.66 19.03 -8.14
N THR A 320 4.58 19.60 -7.36
CA THR A 320 4.40 19.87 -5.93
C THR A 320 3.32 20.93 -5.70
N MET A 321 3.27 21.98 -6.53
CA MET A 321 2.14 22.94 -6.49
C MET A 321 0.80 22.26 -6.76
N TYR A 322 0.76 21.33 -7.73
CA TYR A 322 -0.44 20.55 -7.99
C TYR A 322 -0.81 19.66 -6.80
N MET A 323 0.16 19.00 -6.17
CA MET A 323 -0.04 18.23 -4.93
C MET A 323 -0.71 19.07 -3.85
N LYS A 324 -0.19 20.28 -3.59
CA LYS A 324 -0.77 21.22 -2.62
C LYS A 324 -2.22 21.57 -2.95
N SER A 325 -2.54 21.79 -4.22
CA SER A 325 -3.92 22.07 -4.65
C SER A 325 -4.88 20.88 -4.46
N ILE A 326 -4.40 19.64 -4.64
CA ILE A 326 -5.20 18.44 -4.34
C ILE A 326 -5.50 18.40 -2.84
N ILE A 327 -4.48 18.61 -2.01
CA ILE A 327 -4.62 18.56 -0.55
C ILE A 327 -5.60 19.65 -0.05
N GLU A 328 -5.46 20.88 -0.54
CA GLU A 328 -6.36 21.98 -0.19
C GLU A 328 -7.79 21.73 -0.65
N SER A 329 -7.98 21.32 -1.92
CA SER A 329 -9.31 21.17 -2.50
C SER A 329 -10.10 19.97 -1.96
N ARG A 330 -9.41 18.86 -1.63
CA ARG A 330 -10.06 17.62 -1.16
C ARG A 330 -10.17 17.55 0.36
N PHE A 331 -9.17 18.04 1.08
CA PHE A 331 -9.08 17.85 2.53
C PHE A 331 -9.14 19.18 3.31
N GLY A 332 -9.18 20.33 2.64
CA GLY A 332 -9.24 21.63 3.29
C GLY A 332 -7.95 22.04 4.00
N ILE A 333 -6.84 21.31 3.78
CA ILE A 333 -5.56 21.53 4.44
C ILE A 333 -4.73 22.51 3.59
N ILE A 334 -4.52 23.70 4.12
CA ILE A 334 -3.66 24.70 3.48
C ILE A 334 -2.22 24.47 3.93
N ILE A 335 -1.35 24.20 2.96
CA ILE A 335 0.09 24.02 3.18
C ILE A 335 0.78 25.34 2.84
N GLN A 336 1.14 26.10 3.87
CA GLN A 336 2.01 27.27 3.70
C GLN A 336 3.42 26.79 3.32
N GLY A 337 4.22 27.64 2.66
CA GLY A 337 5.65 27.33 2.56
C GLY A 337 6.26 27.29 3.95
N ILE A 338 7.49 26.78 4.11
CA ILE A 338 8.22 27.09 5.35
C ILE A 338 8.36 28.62 5.37
N ASP A 339 7.63 29.27 6.28
CA ASP A 339 7.86 30.67 6.57
C ASP A 339 9.19 30.76 7.32
N ASP A 340 10.07 31.67 6.91
CA ASP A 340 11.33 31.99 7.60
C ASP A 340 11.09 32.59 9.03
N GLU A 341 9.85 32.57 9.52
CA GLU A 341 9.34 33.30 10.70
C GLU A 341 8.79 32.38 11.82
N GLU A 342 9.19 31.11 11.90
CA GLU A 342 9.04 30.38 13.17
C GLU A 342 10.08 30.89 14.18
N ASP A 343 9.75 32.00 14.84
CA ASP A 343 10.49 32.65 15.94
C ASP A 343 10.84 31.69 17.11
N GLU A 344 10.30 30.46 17.13
CA GLU A 344 10.60 29.44 18.14
C GLU A 344 12.00 28.81 17.99
N GLU A 345 12.63 28.89 16.81
CA GLU A 345 14.02 28.41 16.57
C GLU A 345 15.05 29.56 16.50
N GLY A 346 14.63 30.80 16.76
CA GLY A 346 15.51 31.97 16.79
C GLY A 346 16.48 31.96 17.99
N PRO A 347 17.70 32.53 17.85
CA PRO A 347 18.60 32.67 18.98
C PRO A 347 17.95 33.52 20.08
N VAL A 348 17.93 33.02 21.32
CA VAL A 348 17.44 33.79 22.47
C VAL A 348 18.31 35.03 22.64
N ILE A 349 17.72 36.21 22.39
CA ILE A 349 18.38 37.49 22.59
C ILE A 349 18.49 37.72 24.10
N VAL A 350 19.71 37.60 24.63
CA VAL A 350 20.00 37.96 26.02
C VAL A 350 20.49 39.40 26.05
N GLU A 351 19.77 40.28 26.74
CA GLU A 351 20.26 41.64 27.01
C GLU A 351 21.52 41.56 27.90
N LEU A 352 22.60 42.21 27.45
CA LEU A 352 23.90 42.25 28.12
C LEU A 352 23.97 43.27 29.26
#